data_AF-A0A8J5TMN9-F1
#
_entry.id   AF-A0A8J5TMN9-F1
#
_cell.length_a   1.000
_cell.length_b   1.000
_cell.length_c   1.000
_cell.angle_alpha   90.00
_cell.angle_beta   90.00
_cell.angle_gamma   90.00
#
_symmetry.space_group_name_H-M   'P 1'
#
loop_
_entity.id
_entity.type
_entity.pdbx_description
1 polymer ?
#
loop_
_entity_poly.entity_id
_entity_poly.type
_entity_poly.pdbx_seq_one_letter_code
_entity_poly.pdbx_strand_id
1 'polypeptide(L)'
;MTPLDALSTDICQCTEVKGAGGIECELGTTVICPACHLEEANTREPNDAAQTAVEQTAVEQTALPDERRVYIAFESSRLLKETGGQHLSDKYIRSVIKRRQKGQTTARHLVNEYGISALVTSLRALVDAEIFTSTDAASRRFPDLFPEEQETATEHLSTKEIAPLDGECNQSNDASGGFGAGVLPNSRPGQALRDCRLPTRPRQRLMLQLQLILEHACFSFGQREMQQTLDKWDHTCAEAISLQTWIDLFQNNKTFETEGNAESIPDLLSSVGRIQNVIIHRLNLNFEEVNQFLLNAEEFIRLLDTPLYLDAVKQLRQRIEEVLLMANRDAASIHNEADGKVAEIEAQRERLNREEEGVKRHRVENLDNIRDSIERDIFAAMGQAKDTLPGIGLADNR
;
A
#
# COMPACT_ATOMS: atom_id res chain seq x y z
N MET A 1 4.57 -26.74 14.30
CA MET A 1 5.92 -26.15 14.18
C MET A 1 6.37 -26.34 12.76
N THR A 2 6.52 -25.22 12.05
CA THR A 2 6.95 -25.11 10.65
C THR A 2 7.65 -23.75 10.57
N PRO A 3 8.77 -23.61 9.83
CA PRO A 3 9.56 -22.38 9.85
C PRO A 3 8.83 -21.21 9.18
N LEU A 4 9.14 -19.99 9.61
CA LEU A 4 8.67 -18.76 8.97
C LEU A 4 9.15 -18.67 7.53
N ASP A 5 8.28 -18.20 6.63
CA ASP A 5 8.69 -17.77 5.30
C ASP A 5 9.72 -16.65 5.38
N ALA A 6 10.81 -16.81 4.64
CA ALA A 6 11.86 -15.80 4.58
C ALA A 6 11.37 -14.59 3.78
N LEU A 7 11.58 -13.38 4.32
CA LEU A 7 11.21 -12.14 3.65
C LEU A 7 12.04 -11.97 2.36
N SER A 8 11.46 -12.37 1.23
CA SER A 8 12.14 -12.32 -0.08
C SER A 8 12.56 -10.89 -0.39
N THR A 9 13.87 -10.66 -0.38
CA THR A 9 14.47 -9.37 -0.69
C THR A 9 14.87 -9.38 -2.16
N ASP A 10 14.48 -8.35 -2.94
CA ASP A 10 14.67 -8.20 -4.40
C ASP A 10 16.15 -8.15 -4.86
N ILE A 11 16.88 -9.24 -4.61
CA ILE A 11 18.31 -9.43 -4.88
C ILE A 11 18.44 -10.54 -5.93
N CYS A 12 19.26 -10.31 -6.96
CA CYS A 12 19.46 -11.32 -7.99
C CYS A 12 20.18 -12.57 -7.46
N GLN A 13 19.73 -13.75 -7.90
CA GLN A 13 20.34 -15.05 -7.59
C GLN A 13 20.94 -15.74 -8.82
N CYS A 14 21.06 -15.05 -9.96
CA CYS A 14 21.64 -15.62 -11.18
C CYS A 14 23.12 -15.98 -10.97
N THR A 15 23.44 -17.26 -11.18
CA THR A 15 24.80 -17.82 -11.06
C THR A 15 25.66 -17.67 -12.33
N GLU A 16 25.03 -17.35 -13.47
CA GLU A 16 25.68 -17.35 -14.78
C GLU A 16 26.03 -15.92 -15.25
N VAL A 17 27.14 -15.82 -16.01
CA VAL A 17 27.80 -14.59 -16.47
C VAL A 17 28.64 -13.85 -15.39
N LYS A 18 29.50 -14.57 -14.67
CA LYS A 18 30.79 -14.02 -14.22
C LYS A 18 31.81 -14.00 -15.37
N GLY A 19 31.50 -13.23 -16.43
CA GLY A 19 32.25 -13.22 -17.69
C GLY A 19 32.99 -11.90 -17.97
N ALA A 20 34.31 -11.91 -17.78
CA ALA A 20 35.31 -11.01 -18.38
C ALA A 20 34.86 -9.56 -18.75
N GLY A 21 34.63 -8.71 -17.75
CA GLY A 21 34.29 -7.29 -17.95
C GLY A 21 34.75 -6.42 -16.77
N GLY A 22 36.06 -6.20 -16.65
CA GLY A 22 36.66 -5.44 -15.54
C GLY A 22 36.47 -3.92 -15.66
N ILE A 23 35.24 -3.43 -15.45
CA ILE A 23 34.98 -2.00 -15.28
C ILE A 23 35.18 -1.64 -13.80
N GLU A 24 35.99 -0.62 -13.54
CA GLU A 24 36.17 -0.05 -12.20
C GLU A 24 34.94 0.79 -11.82
N CYS A 25 33.89 0.13 -11.31
CA CYS A 25 32.70 0.82 -10.81
C CYS A 25 33.04 1.70 -9.61
N GLU A 26 32.79 3.01 -9.73
CA GLU A 26 32.84 3.95 -8.62
C GLU A 26 31.94 3.52 -7.44
N LEU A 27 32.34 3.91 -6.22
CA LEU A 27 31.68 3.52 -4.97
C LEU A 27 30.31 4.19 -4.77
N GLY A 28 29.28 3.74 -5.52
CA GLY A 28 27.91 4.21 -5.33
C GLY A 28 26.85 3.66 -6.30
N THR A 29 27.23 3.05 -7.42
CA THR A 29 26.28 2.53 -8.41
C THR A 29 25.65 1.20 -7.98
N THR A 30 24.32 1.14 -8.06
CA THR A 30 23.55 -0.12 -7.95
C THR A 30 23.64 -0.86 -9.28
N VAL A 31 24.42 -1.94 -9.33
CA VAL A 31 24.47 -2.80 -10.52
C VAL A 31 23.14 -3.57 -10.63
N ILE A 32 22.60 -3.62 -11.84
CA ILE A 32 21.37 -4.33 -12.18
C ILE A 32 21.76 -5.50 -13.05
N CYS A 33 21.49 -6.73 -12.60
CA CYS A 33 21.91 -7.92 -13.33
C CYS A 33 21.17 -8.00 -14.69
N PRO A 34 21.89 -8.24 -15.81
CA PRO A 34 21.27 -8.24 -17.14
C PRO A 34 20.32 -9.41 -17.39
N ALA A 35 20.40 -10.50 -16.61
CA ALA A 35 19.56 -11.69 -16.79
C ALA A 35 18.22 -11.65 -16.03
N CYS A 36 18.20 -11.09 -14.81
CA CYS A 36 17.01 -11.05 -13.94
C CYS A 36 16.45 -9.62 -13.74
N HIS A 37 17.23 -8.59 -14.09
CA HIS A 37 17.00 -7.17 -13.80
C HIS A 37 16.79 -6.80 -12.31
N LEU A 38 16.98 -7.71 -11.36
CA LEU A 38 17.04 -7.39 -9.93
C LEU A 38 18.38 -6.69 -9.61
N GLU A 39 18.48 -6.11 -8.41
CA GLU A 39 19.74 -5.52 -7.93
C GLU A 39 20.73 -6.61 -7.55
N GLU A 40 22.00 -6.39 -7.89
CA GLU A 40 23.08 -7.29 -7.48
C GLU A 40 23.50 -6.99 -6.05
N ALA A 41 23.64 -8.04 -5.22
CA ALA A 41 24.28 -7.90 -3.92
C ALA A 41 25.79 -7.75 -4.11
N ASN A 42 26.31 -6.56 -3.83
CA ASN A 42 27.76 -6.30 -3.77
C ASN A 42 28.40 -6.99 -2.55
N THR A 43 28.45 -8.32 -2.55
CA THR A 43 29.20 -9.15 -1.59
C THR A 43 30.67 -9.27 -2.01
N ARG A 44 31.39 -8.16 -1.87
CA ARG A 44 32.86 -8.22 -1.70
C ARG A 44 33.16 -8.27 -0.22
N GLU A 45 33.60 -9.43 0.25
CA GLU A 45 34.22 -9.55 1.57
C GLU A 45 35.55 -8.77 1.57
N PRO A 46 35.86 -7.99 2.63
CA PRO A 46 37.13 -7.29 2.74
C PRO A 46 38.22 -8.29 3.16
N ASN A 47 39.08 -8.68 2.21
CA ASN A 47 40.30 -9.41 2.54
C ASN A 47 41.23 -8.55 3.41
N ASP A 48 41.85 -9.16 4.42
CA ASP A 48 42.80 -8.49 5.31
C ASP A 48 44.04 -7.97 4.57
N ALA A 49 44.24 -6.65 4.60
CA ALA A 49 45.50 -6.00 4.22
C ALA A 49 45.76 -4.79 5.12
N ALA A 50 46.99 -4.70 5.64
CA ALA A 50 47.34 -3.81 6.74
C ALA A 50 47.34 -2.31 6.38
N GLN A 51 46.91 -1.51 7.36
CA GLN A 51 47.50 -0.22 7.78
C GLN A 51 48.08 0.71 6.69
N THR A 52 47.47 1.89 6.59
CA THR A 52 48.23 3.13 6.86
C THR A 52 47.33 4.10 7.61
N ALA A 53 47.84 4.69 8.69
CA ALA A 53 47.12 5.68 9.48
C ALA A 53 47.59 7.08 9.12
N VAL A 54 46.66 8.00 8.87
CA VAL A 54 46.89 9.43 9.08
C VAL A 54 45.85 9.91 10.08
N GLU A 55 46.36 10.01 11.31
CA GLU A 55 45.77 10.59 12.50
C GLU A 55 45.13 11.97 12.25
N GLN A 56 43.88 12.13 12.70
CA GLN A 56 43.41 13.40 13.27
C GLN A 56 42.29 13.14 14.29
N THR A 57 42.68 13.17 15.57
CA THR A 57 41.78 13.03 16.71
C THR A 57 41.12 14.37 17.05
N ALA A 58 39.82 14.47 16.80
CA ALA A 58 38.96 15.45 17.46
C ALA A 58 37.97 14.68 18.35
N VAL A 59 38.06 14.86 19.67
CA VAL A 59 37.07 14.31 20.62
C VAL A 59 35.87 15.24 20.63
N GLU A 60 35.09 15.20 19.56
CA GLU A 60 33.83 15.92 19.47
C GLU A 60 32.74 15.08 20.16
N GLN A 61 32.18 15.62 21.25
CA GLN A 61 31.01 15.03 21.89
C GLN A 61 29.88 15.04 20.86
N THR A 62 29.44 13.87 20.38
CA THR A 62 28.43 13.78 19.33
C THR A 62 27.10 14.33 19.84
N ALA A 63 26.85 15.61 19.58
CA ALA A 63 25.63 16.29 19.93
C ALA A 63 24.47 15.51 19.31
N LEU A 64 23.59 14.95 20.15
CA LEU A 64 22.44 14.21 19.64
C LEU A 64 21.50 15.18 18.92
N PRO A 65 21.06 14.87 17.69
CA PRO A 65 20.13 15.72 16.98
C PRO A 65 18.80 15.81 17.74
N ASP A 66 18.29 17.03 17.88
CA ASP A 66 17.01 17.32 18.53
C ASP A 66 15.90 16.38 18.02
N GLU A 67 15.33 15.62 18.95
CA GLU A 67 14.25 14.67 18.71
C GLU A 67 13.08 15.29 17.94
N ARG A 68 12.76 16.57 18.17
CA ARG A 68 11.66 17.27 17.47
C ARG A 68 12.01 17.52 16.01
N ARG A 69 13.21 18.04 15.71
CA ARG A 69 13.72 18.19 14.33
C ARG A 69 13.81 16.85 13.60
N VAL A 70 14.24 15.79 14.30
CA VAL A 70 14.28 14.42 13.76
C VAL A 70 12.86 13.91 13.47
N TYR A 71 11.91 14.07 14.40
CA TYR A 71 10.51 13.68 14.18
C TYR A 71 9.94 14.35 12.92
N ILE A 72 9.96 15.68 12.84
CA ILE A 72 9.40 16.43 11.69
C ILE A 72 10.05 16.01 10.36
N ALA A 73 11.36 15.80 10.32
CA ALA A 73 12.07 15.39 9.10
C ALA A 73 11.73 13.97 8.63
N PHE A 74 11.18 13.12 9.51
CA PHE A 74 10.93 11.71 9.25
C PHE A 74 9.47 11.28 9.36
N GLU A 75 8.59 12.08 9.96
CA GLU A 75 7.20 11.73 10.28
C GLU A 75 6.40 11.21 9.08
N SER A 76 6.49 11.90 7.95
CA SER A 76 5.82 11.50 6.69
C SER A 76 6.32 10.17 6.10
N SER A 77 7.26 9.47 6.76
CA SER A 77 7.79 8.18 6.35
C SER A 77 6.82 7.05 6.68
N ARG A 78 6.07 6.60 5.67
CA ARG A 78 5.23 5.40 5.73
C ARG A 78 5.96 4.20 6.37
N LEU A 79 7.23 3.99 6.02
CA LEU A 79 8.12 2.96 6.60
C LEU A 79 8.31 3.02 8.13
N LEU A 80 8.00 4.14 8.78
CA LEU A 80 8.03 4.32 10.24
C LEU A 80 6.62 4.30 10.85
N LYS A 81 5.57 4.57 10.08
CA LYS A 81 4.16 4.45 10.52
C LYS A 81 3.62 3.01 10.33
N GLU A 82 4.16 2.26 9.37
CA GLU A 82 3.76 0.88 9.01
C GLU A 82 4.44 -0.20 9.88
N THR A 83 5.39 0.18 10.76
CA THR A 83 6.24 -0.77 11.50
C THR A 83 5.78 -1.15 12.91
N GLY A 84 4.64 -0.60 13.38
CA GLY A 84 3.83 -1.14 14.47
C GLY A 84 4.58 -1.66 15.72
N GLY A 85 5.44 -0.84 16.33
CA GLY A 85 6.18 -1.19 17.55
C GLY A 85 7.33 -2.20 17.37
N GLN A 86 7.64 -2.64 16.14
CA GLN A 86 8.74 -3.57 15.89
C GLN A 86 10.10 -2.87 15.96
N HIS A 87 10.96 -3.32 16.89
CA HIS A 87 12.33 -2.79 17.08
C HIS A 87 13.17 -2.86 15.79
N LEU A 88 13.48 -1.70 15.20
CA LEU A 88 14.11 -1.60 13.88
C LEU A 88 15.64 -1.69 13.93
N SER A 89 16.19 -2.61 13.14
CA SER A 89 17.63 -2.78 12.96
C SER A 89 18.33 -1.53 12.42
N ASP A 90 19.58 -1.31 12.84
CA ASP A 90 20.47 -0.26 12.31
C ASP A 90 20.48 -0.20 10.79
N LYS A 91 20.52 -1.37 10.13
CA LYS A 91 20.57 -1.49 8.67
C LYS A 91 19.29 -0.91 8.03
N TYR A 92 18.13 -1.15 8.62
CA TYR A 92 16.85 -0.61 8.15
C TYR A 92 16.78 0.91 8.40
N ILE A 93 17.09 1.37 9.61
CA ILE A 93 17.07 2.80 9.97
C ILE A 93 18.02 3.61 9.06
N ARG A 94 19.24 3.12 8.82
CA ARG A 94 20.20 3.73 7.86
C ARG A 94 19.63 3.78 6.43
N SER A 95 18.80 2.83 6.02
CA SER A 95 18.13 2.84 4.72
C SER A 95 17.03 3.90 4.63
N VAL A 96 16.24 4.09 5.70
CA VAL A 96 15.22 5.15 5.79
C VAL A 96 15.87 6.52 5.75
N ILE A 97 16.95 6.73 6.51
CA ILE A 97 17.75 7.97 6.50
C ILE A 97 18.29 8.27 5.10
N LYS A 98 18.95 7.31 4.43
CA LYS A 98 19.45 7.50 3.05
C LYS A 98 18.33 7.75 2.03
N ARG A 99 17.16 7.11 2.19
CA ARG A 99 15.99 7.33 1.31
C ARG A 99 15.40 8.72 1.49
N ARG A 100 15.29 9.21 2.74
CA ARG A 100 14.85 10.57 3.08
C ARG A 100 15.85 11.65 2.63
N GLN A 101 17.15 11.44 2.83
CA GLN A 101 18.22 12.36 2.41
C GLN A 101 18.17 12.69 0.90
N LYS A 102 17.77 11.74 0.06
CA LYS A 102 17.62 11.93 -1.40
C LYS A 102 16.36 12.72 -1.82
N GLY A 103 15.36 12.86 -0.95
CA GLY A 103 14.05 13.43 -1.30
C GLY A 103 13.50 14.49 -0.34
N GLN A 104 14.21 14.84 0.73
CA GLN A 104 13.81 15.86 1.70
C GLN A 104 15.00 16.74 2.12
N THR A 105 14.84 18.06 2.00
CA THR A 105 15.90 19.03 2.31
C THR A 105 16.24 19.07 3.81
N THR A 106 15.22 18.99 4.68
CA THR A 106 15.39 18.94 6.14
C THR A 106 16.18 17.71 6.58
N ALA A 107 15.84 16.54 6.03
CA ALA A 107 16.57 15.29 6.30
C ALA A 107 18.02 15.36 5.79
N ARG A 108 18.26 16.01 4.63
CA ARG A 108 19.61 16.25 4.11
C ARG A 108 20.42 17.20 4.98
N HIS A 109 19.80 18.24 5.54
CA HIS A 109 20.46 19.15 6.49
C HIS A 109 20.91 18.39 7.74
N LEU A 110 19.99 17.64 8.37
CA LEU A 110 20.29 16.86 9.57
C LEU A 110 21.41 15.82 9.36
N VAL A 111 21.44 15.15 8.20
CA VAL A 111 22.52 14.19 7.88
C VAL A 111 23.87 14.88 7.71
N ASN A 112 23.90 16.10 7.18
CA ASN A 112 25.13 16.88 7.04
C ASN A 112 25.60 17.51 8.37
N GLU A 113 24.65 17.79 9.28
CA GLU A 113 24.85 18.51 10.55
C GLU A 113 25.25 17.57 11.71
N TYR A 114 24.71 16.34 11.75
CA TYR A 114 24.91 15.39 12.84
C TYR A 114 25.44 14.02 12.38
N GLY A 115 25.54 13.78 11.07
CA GLY A 115 25.95 12.50 10.50
C GLY A 115 24.89 11.40 10.63
N ILE A 116 25.05 10.35 9.82
CA ILE A 116 24.08 9.23 9.78
C ILE A 116 24.02 8.49 11.13
N SER A 117 25.15 8.29 11.82
CA SER A 117 25.16 7.47 13.04
C SER A 117 24.44 8.11 14.24
N ALA A 118 24.54 9.43 14.45
CA ALA A 118 23.77 10.09 15.52
C ALA A 118 22.27 10.07 15.23
N LEU A 119 21.88 10.27 13.96
CA LEU A 119 20.49 10.13 13.52
C LEU A 119 19.94 8.71 13.66
N VAL A 120 20.76 7.68 13.49
CA VAL A 120 20.33 6.29 13.75
C VAL A 120 19.97 6.10 15.23
N THR A 121 20.75 6.67 16.15
CA THR A 121 20.48 6.63 17.59
C THR A 121 19.18 7.37 17.94
N SER A 122 19.03 8.64 17.54
CA SER A 122 17.80 9.39 17.85
C SER A 122 16.56 8.82 17.16
N LEU A 123 16.65 8.36 15.90
CA LEU A 123 15.51 7.75 15.21
C LEU A 123 15.11 6.40 15.83
N ARG A 124 16.07 5.62 16.37
CA ARG A 124 15.77 4.43 17.15
C ARG A 124 14.96 4.78 18.40
N ALA A 125 15.43 5.72 19.21
CA ALA A 125 14.74 6.13 20.44
C ALA A 125 13.29 6.59 20.17
N LEU A 126 13.04 7.26 19.04
CA LEU A 126 11.70 7.67 18.61
C LEU A 126 10.82 6.50 18.10
N VAL A 127 11.41 5.46 17.49
CA VAL A 127 10.70 4.25 17.05
C VAL A 127 10.37 3.35 18.24
N ASP A 128 11.33 3.12 19.14
CA ASP A 128 11.16 2.29 20.34
C ASP A 128 10.16 2.90 21.35
N ALA A 129 9.87 4.20 21.23
CA ALA A 129 8.84 4.93 21.98
C ALA A 129 7.49 5.04 21.22
N GLU A 130 7.31 4.34 20.10
CA GLU A 130 6.09 4.28 19.27
C GLU A 130 5.58 5.64 18.73
N ILE A 131 6.43 6.68 18.73
CA ILE A 131 6.06 8.06 18.38
C ILE A 131 5.66 8.22 16.90
N PHE A 132 6.12 7.33 16.00
CA PHE A 132 5.70 7.33 14.60
C PHE A 132 4.41 6.53 14.33
N THR A 133 3.99 5.67 15.27
CA THR A 133 2.85 4.74 15.13
C THR A 133 1.63 5.17 15.95
N SER A 134 1.82 5.90 17.06
CA SER A 134 0.73 6.43 17.90
C SER A 134 0.72 7.96 17.90
N THR A 135 -0.36 8.56 17.39
CA THR A 135 -0.58 10.02 17.45
C THR A 135 -0.65 10.53 18.89
N ASP A 136 -1.20 9.72 19.80
CA ASP A 136 -1.27 10.01 21.24
C ASP A 136 0.13 10.03 21.89
N ALA A 137 1.02 9.10 21.51
CA ALA A 137 2.42 9.13 21.94
C ALA A 137 3.18 10.35 21.37
N ALA A 138 2.93 10.70 20.10
CA ALA A 138 3.49 11.89 19.47
C ALA A 138 3.03 13.18 20.15
N SER A 139 1.73 13.30 20.45
CA SER A 139 1.14 14.47 21.12
C SER A 139 1.68 14.64 22.54
N ARG A 140 1.87 13.55 23.30
CA ARG A 140 2.52 13.61 24.62
C ARG A 140 4.01 13.96 24.57
N ARG A 141 4.73 13.63 23.50
CA ARG A 141 6.16 13.95 23.36
C ARG A 141 6.41 15.35 22.77
N PHE A 142 5.54 15.81 21.88
CA PHE A 142 5.66 17.07 21.14
C PHE A 142 4.33 17.83 21.09
N PRO A 143 3.77 18.28 22.23
CA PRO A 143 2.46 18.96 22.27
C PRO A 143 2.40 20.20 21.36
N ASP A 144 3.50 20.95 21.22
CA ASP A 144 3.64 22.08 20.29
C ASP A 144 3.42 21.75 18.80
N LEU A 145 3.33 20.46 18.43
CA LEU A 145 3.02 20.01 17.07
C LEU A 145 1.56 19.56 16.90
N PHE A 146 0.82 19.39 18.01
CA PHE A 146 -0.56 18.91 18.04
C PHE A 146 -1.43 19.86 18.89
N PRO A 147 -1.71 21.09 18.40
CA PRO A 147 -2.61 22.02 19.07
C PRO A 147 -4.07 21.57 18.91
N GLU A 148 -4.49 20.59 19.72
CA GLU A 148 -5.92 20.29 19.91
C GLU A 148 -6.59 21.35 20.80
N GLU A 149 -7.82 21.71 20.45
CA GLU A 149 -8.53 22.85 21.03
C GLU A 149 -8.99 22.55 22.47
N GLN A 150 -8.40 23.21 23.46
CA GLN A 150 -8.84 23.09 24.86
C GLN A 150 -10.15 23.85 25.10
N GLU A 151 -11.21 23.09 25.32
CA GLU A 151 -12.39 23.39 26.13
C GLU A 151 -12.90 24.85 26.20
N THR A 152 -13.99 25.14 25.47
CA THR A 152 -15.01 26.09 25.95
C THR A 152 -16.41 25.51 25.84
N ALA A 153 -16.96 25.03 26.95
CA ALA A 153 -18.35 24.62 27.06
C ALA A 153 -19.25 25.83 27.40
N THR A 154 -19.94 26.39 26.41
CA THR A 154 -21.09 27.30 26.63
C THR A 154 -22.12 27.12 25.52
N GLU A 155 -23.40 27.28 25.87
CA GLU A 155 -24.54 27.24 24.95
C GLU A 155 -24.50 28.41 23.95
N HIS A 156 -24.99 28.21 22.72
CA HIS A 156 -26.25 28.85 22.29
C HIS A 156 -26.80 28.33 20.95
N LEU A 157 -28.14 28.39 20.83
CA LEU A 157 -28.89 28.13 19.59
C LEU A 157 -28.80 29.31 18.61
N SER A 158 -28.74 29.04 17.31
CA SER A 158 -29.36 29.92 16.30
C SER A 158 -29.73 29.16 15.02
N THR A 159 -30.98 29.33 14.58
CA THR A 159 -31.53 28.76 13.34
C THR A 159 -31.76 29.89 12.34
N LYS A 160 -31.31 29.74 11.08
CA LYS A 160 -31.71 30.45 9.82
C LYS A 160 -30.58 30.33 8.78
N GLU A 161 -30.80 30.38 7.46
CA GLU A 161 -31.99 30.26 6.60
C GLU A 161 -31.50 29.84 5.20
N ILE A 162 -32.31 29.15 4.39
CA ILE A 162 -31.92 28.67 3.03
C ILE A 162 -32.68 29.48 1.97
N ALA A 163 -32.10 29.56 0.76
CA ALA A 163 -32.74 29.53 -0.58
C ALA A 163 -32.33 30.71 -1.51
N PRO A 164 -32.63 30.66 -2.84
CA PRO A 164 -31.61 30.22 -3.80
C PRO A 164 -31.56 31.05 -5.11
N LEU A 165 -30.64 30.72 -6.03
CA LEU A 165 -30.77 30.83 -7.50
C LEU A 165 -29.61 30.03 -8.16
N ASP A 166 -29.68 29.48 -9.38
CA ASP A 166 -30.70 28.64 -10.05
C ASP A 166 -30.07 28.04 -11.35
N GLY A 167 -30.65 26.99 -11.93
CA GLY A 167 -30.17 26.33 -13.17
C GLY A 167 -29.56 24.93 -12.94
N GLU A 168 -30.34 23.86 -12.77
CA GLU A 168 -31.03 23.07 -13.82
C GLU A 168 -30.10 22.24 -14.72
N CYS A 169 -30.37 21.00 -15.16
CA CYS A 169 -31.41 19.98 -14.92
C CYS A 169 -30.89 18.65 -15.56
N ASN A 170 -31.34 17.40 -15.31
CA ASN A 170 -32.41 16.80 -14.49
C ASN A 170 -32.02 15.33 -14.17
N GLN A 171 -32.40 14.73 -13.02
CA GLN A 171 -33.54 13.79 -12.80
C GLN A 171 -33.61 12.58 -13.78
N SER A 172 -34.03 11.36 -13.39
CA SER A 172 -34.75 10.81 -12.21
C SER A 172 -34.34 9.32 -12.03
N ASN A 173 -34.80 8.42 -11.13
CA ASN A 173 -35.42 8.31 -9.79
C ASN A 173 -35.45 6.77 -9.48
N ASP A 174 -35.88 6.11 -8.38
CA ASP A 174 -36.43 6.35 -7.02
C ASP A 174 -36.28 4.98 -6.26
N ALA A 175 -36.46 4.77 -4.94
CA ALA A 175 -36.59 5.60 -3.74
C ALA A 175 -36.44 4.70 -2.48
N SER A 176 -36.28 5.32 -1.29
CA SER A 176 -36.49 4.75 0.07
C SER A 176 -35.55 3.61 0.52
N GLY A 177 -34.97 3.60 1.72
CA GLY A 177 -35.13 4.48 2.87
C GLY A 177 -35.11 3.69 4.19
N GLY A 178 -34.06 3.82 5.00
CA GLY A 178 -33.95 3.12 6.28
C GLY A 178 -32.60 3.36 6.99
N PHE A 179 -32.65 3.78 8.25
CA PHE A 179 -31.48 3.94 9.12
C PHE A 179 -31.19 2.65 9.92
N GLY A 180 -29.90 2.37 10.16
CA GLY A 180 -29.46 1.54 11.29
C GLY A 180 -28.70 0.25 10.93
N ALA A 181 -27.79 -0.12 11.83
CA ALA A 181 -26.84 -1.24 11.77
C ALA A 181 -25.68 -1.09 10.76
N GLY A 182 -24.45 -1.20 11.28
CA GLY A 182 -23.22 -1.21 10.48
C GLY A 182 -23.01 -2.58 9.83
N VAL A 183 -23.37 -2.72 8.56
CA VAL A 183 -23.01 -3.87 7.74
C VAL A 183 -21.63 -3.62 7.14
N LEU A 184 -20.62 -4.36 7.61
CA LEU A 184 -19.34 -4.46 6.92
C LEU A 184 -19.59 -4.91 5.47
N PRO A 185 -18.97 -4.30 4.45
CA PRO A 185 -19.19 -4.68 3.07
C PRO A 185 -18.60 -6.08 2.83
N ASN A 186 -19.46 -7.10 2.84
CA ASN A 186 -19.11 -8.48 2.50
C ASN A 186 -18.43 -8.52 1.12
N SER A 187 -17.10 -8.56 1.12
CA SER A 187 -16.27 -8.58 -0.08
C SER A 187 -16.46 -9.90 -0.80
N ARG A 188 -17.35 -9.92 -1.80
CA ARG A 188 -17.57 -11.10 -2.64
C ARG A 188 -16.23 -11.57 -3.22
N PRO A 189 -15.98 -12.89 -3.37
CA PRO A 189 -14.70 -13.40 -3.88
C PRO A 189 -14.23 -12.82 -5.23
N GLY A 190 -15.15 -12.33 -6.06
CA GLY A 190 -14.83 -11.62 -7.31
C GLY A 190 -14.25 -10.20 -7.14
N GLN A 191 -14.29 -9.63 -5.93
CA GLN A 191 -13.79 -8.28 -5.65
C GLN A 191 -12.26 -8.26 -5.51
N ALA A 192 -11.69 -9.21 -4.76
CA ALA A 192 -10.25 -9.33 -4.53
C ALA A 192 -9.43 -9.43 -5.84
N LEU A 193 -10.01 -10.04 -6.88
CA LEU A 193 -9.42 -10.15 -8.22
C LEU A 193 -9.25 -8.79 -8.94
N ARG A 194 -10.05 -7.77 -8.62
CA ARG A 194 -9.98 -6.44 -9.25
C ARG A 194 -9.02 -5.49 -8.55
N ASP A 195 -8.76 -5.71 -7.26
CA ASP A 195 -7.88 -4.84 -6.46
C ASP A 195 -6.41 -5.30 -6.43
N CYS A 196 -6.11 -6.50 -6.93
CA CYS A 196 -4.74 -6.94 -7.19
C CYS A 196 -4.09 -6.13 -8.33
N ARG A 197 -3.01 -5.39 -8.01
CA ARG A 197 -2.32 -4.48 -8.94
C ARG A 197 -0.82 -4.78 -9.01
N LEU A 198 -0.24 -4.59 -10.20
CA LEU A 198 1.18 -4.88 -10.41
C LEU A 198 2.09 -3.84 -9.73
N PRO A 199 3.07 -4.27 -8.90
CA PRO A 199 4.01 -3.37 -8.25
C PRO A 199 4.77 -2.50 -9.26
N THR A 200 5.05 -1.26 -8.88
CA THR A 200 5.52 -0.21 -9.81
C THR A 200 6.76 -0.58 -10.61
N ARG A 201 7.72 -1.31 -10.02
CA ARG A 201 8.97 -1.74 -10.70
C ARG A 201 8.70 -2.79 -11.80
N PRO A 202 8.07 -3.95 -11.52
CA PRO A 202 7.57 -4.87 -12.55
C PRO A 202 6.70 -4.18 -13.61
N ARG A 203 5.67 -3.42 -13.19
CA ARG A 203 4.70 -2.76 -14.08
C ARG A 203 5.37 -1.85 -15.11
N GLN A 204 6.25 -0.97 -14.67
CA GLN A 204 6.90 -0.01 -15.56
C GLN A 204 7.91 -0.69 -16.50
N ARG A 205 8.65 -1.71 -16.02
CA ARG A 205 9.57 -2.48 -16.87
C ARG A 205 8.85 -3.30 -17.93
N LEU A 206 7.74 -3.95 -17.56
CA LEU A 206 6.92 -4.69 -18.50
C LEU A 206 6.41 -3.80 -19.63
N MET A 207 5.83 -2.64 -19.30
CA MET A 207 5.31 -1.72 -20.30
C MET A 207 6.44 -1.15 -21.18
N LEU A 208 7.60 -0.79 -20.60
CA LEU A 208 8.78 -0.35 -21.36
C LEU A 208 9.31 -1.41 -22.33
N GLN A 209 9.36 -2.69 -21.91
CA GLN A 209 9.75 -3.79 -22.80
C GLN A 209 8.71 -4.02 -23.90
N LEU A 210 7.43 -3.90 -23.58
CA LEU A 210 6.35 -4.03 -24.57
C LEU A 210 6.41 -2.90 -25.60
N GLN A 211 6.58 -1.63 -25.17
CA GLN A 211 6.78 -0.49 -26.06
C GLN A 211 7.99 -0.70 -27.00
N LEU A 212 9.14 -1.13 -26.47
CA LEU A 212 10.34 -1.38 -27.28
C LEU A 212 10.10 -2.47 -28.35
N ILE A 213 9.48 -3.59 -27.98
CA ILE A 213 9.16 -4.66 -28.96
C ILE A 213 8.20 -4.14 -30.04
N LEU A 214 7.21 -3.32 -29.66
CA LEU A 214 6.28 -2.70 -30.59
C LEU A 214 6.95 -1.72 -31.55
N GLU A 215 7.82 -0.83 -31.06
CA GLU A 215 8.57 0.13 -31.88
C GLU A 215 9.49 -0.57 -32.89
N HIS A 216 10.18 -1.64 -32.48
CA HIS A 216 10.98 -2.48 -33.37
C HIS A 216 10.14 -3.28 -34.39
N ALA A 217 8.93 -3.72 -34.03
CA ALA A 217 7.99 -4.35 -34.95
C ALA A 217 7.48 -3.35 -36.00
N CYS A 218 7.05 -2.16 -35.58
CA CYS A 218 6.61 -1.10 -36.48
C CYS A 218 7.71 -0.65 -37.45
N PHE A 219 8.94 -0.47 -36.97
CA PHE A 219 10.08 -0.13 -37.83
C PHE A 219 10.40 -1.23 -38.84
N SER A 220 10.40 -2.50 -38.41
CA SER A 220 10.64 -3.64 -39.30
C SER A 220 9.53 -3.83 -40.35
N PHE A 221 8.27 -3.49 -40.04
CA PHE A 221 7.19 -3.38 -41.02
C PHE A 221 7.41 -2.19 -41.97
N GLY A 222 7.74 -1.01 -41.43
CA GLY A 222 7.99 0.20 -42.21
C GLY A 222 9.12 0.04 -43.23
N GLN A 223 10.17 -0.71 -42.91
CA GLN A 223 11.27 -1.04 -43.84
C GLN A 223 10.82 -1.90 -45.04
N ARG A 224 9.72 -2.64 -44.93
CA ARG A 224 9.17 -3.47 -46.03
C ARG A 224 8.10 -2.72 -46.81
N GLU A 225 7.11 -2.19 -46.12
CA GLU A 225 5.88 -1.67 -46.75
C GLU A 225 5.87 -0.14 -46.91
N MET A 226 6.71 0.60 -46.16
CA MET A 226 6.59 2.07 -46.03
C MET A 226 7.94 2.82 -46.13
N GLN A 227 8.93 2.27 -46.85
CA GLN A 227 10.28 2.85 -46.91
C GLN A 227 10.28 4.35 -47.31
N GLN A 228 9.44 4.75 -48.28
CA GLN A 228 9.28 6.16 -48.69
C GLN A 228 8.74 7.10 -47.60
N THR A 229 8.27 6.58 -46.47
CA THR A 229 7.88 7.35 -45.28
C THR A 229 9.05 7.44 -44.31
N LEU A 230 9.77 6.33 -44.08
CA LEU A 230 11.03 6.34 -43.31
C LEU A 230 12.06 7.29 -43.93
N ASP A 231 12.22 7.28 -45.26
CA ASP A 231 13.13 8.16 -46.00
C ASP A 231 12.80 9.65 -45.80
N LYS A 232 11.52 10.01 -45.55
CA LYS A 232 11.08 11.38 -45.26
C LYS A 232 11.25 11.77 -43.80
N TRP A 233 11.35 10.80 -42.91
CA TRP A 233 11.54 11.00 -41.47
C TRP A 233 13.03 11.08 -41.09
N ASP A 234 13.94 10.65 -41.96
CA ASP A 234 15.40 10.63 -41.72
C ASP A 234 15.75 9.86 -40.42
N HIS A 235 15.06 8.73 -40.22
CA HIS A 235 15.14 7.90 -39.01
C HIS A 235 15.69 6.52 -39.36
N THR A 236 16.90 6.24 -38.85
CA THR A 236 17.72 5.08 -39.23
C THR A 236 17.58 3.86 -38.32
N CYS A 237 16.88 4.00 -37.19
CA CYS A 237 16.62 2.92 -36.23
C CYS A 237 15.21 3.03 -35.62
N ALA A 238 14.77 1.97 -34.94
CA ALA A 238 13.43 1.90 -34.37
C ALA A 238 13.23 2.88 -33.20
N GLU A 239 14.26 3.01 -32.37
CA GLU A 239 14.31 3.81 -31.14
C GLU A 239 14.22 5.33 -31.41
N ALA A 240 14.36 5.76 -32.67
CA ALA A 240 14.16 7.13 -33.10
C ALA A 240 12.67 7.51 -33.30
N ILE A 241 11.77 6.51 -33.43
CA ILE A 241 10.35 6.73 -33.75
C ILE A 241 9.48 6.23 -32.61
N SER A 242 8.80 7.14 -31.93
CA SER A 242 7.95 6.77 -30.79
C SER A 242 6.72 5.96 -31.22
N LEU A 243 6.26 5.07 -30.34
CA LEU A 243 5.08 4.24 -30.58
C LEU A 243 3.85 5.06 -30.97
N GLN A 244 3.57 6.19 -30.31
CA GLN A 244 2.44 7.06 -30.71
C GLN A 244 2.59 7.60 -32.14
N THR A 245 3.80 7.92 -32.60
CA THR A 245 4.05 8.38 -33.99
C THR A 245 3.68 7.31 -35.02
N TRP A 246 3.94 6.03 -34.70
CA TRP A 246 3.49 4.90 -35.52
C TRP A 246 1.97 4.73 -35.49
N ILE A 247 1.35 4.81 -34.31
CA ILE A 247 -0.10 4.72 -34.15
C ILE A 247 -0.82 5.82 -34.94
N ASP A 248 -0.36 7.07 -34.82
CA ASP A 248 -0.90 8.21 -35.57
C ASP A 248 -0.76 8.00 -37.09
N LEU A 249 0.38 7.49 -37.57
CA LEU A 249 0.60 7.18 -38.98
C LEU A 249 -0.40 6.13 -39.49
N PHE A 250 -0.58 5.03 -38.75
CA PHE A 250 -1.44 3.92 -39.17
C PHE A 250 -2.94 4.28 -39.11
N GLN A 251 -3.35 5.11 -38.14
CA GLN A 251 -4.72 5.65 -38.08
C GLN A 251 -5.00 6.59 -39.26
N ASN A 252 -4.12 7.57 -39.52
CA ASN A 252 -4.33 8.54 -40.60
C ASN A 252 -4.29 7.90 -42.00
N ASN A 253 -3.44 6.90 -42.21
CA ASN A 253 -3.32 6.19 -43.50
C ASN A 253 -4.25 4.97 -43.64
N LYS A 254 -5.06 4.66 -42.62
CA LYS A 254 -5.99 3.50 -42.60
C LYS A 254 -5.30 2.15 -42.90
N THR A 255 -4.03 1.99 -42.50
CA THR A 255 -3.09 0.98 -43.04
C THR A 255 -3.53 -0.47 -42.85
N PHE A 256 -4.39 -0.76 -41.86
CA PHE A 256 -4.91 -2.10 -41.56
C PHE A 256 -6.43 -2.23 -41.70
N GLU A 257 -7.10 -1.21 -42.25
CA GLU A 257 -8.55 -1.22 -42.43
C GLU A 257 -8.99 -2.08 -43.62
N THR A 258 -10.05 -2.85 -43.39
CA THR A 258 -10.77 -3.69 -44.34
C THR A 258 -12.26 -3.59 -44.01
N GLU A 259 -13.14 -4.02 -44.93
CA GLU A 259 -14.60 -3.97 -44.74
C GLU A 259 -15.10 -4.72 -43.48
N GLY A 260 -14.30 -5.65 -42.93
CA GLY A 260 -14.65 -6.45 -41.75
C GLY A 260 -14.03 -5.99 -40.41
N ASN A 261 -13.15 -4.99 -40.38
CA ASN A 261 -12.44 -4.58 -39.15
C ASN A 261 -12.31 -3.05 -38.94
N ALA A 262 -12.91 -2.23 -39.81
CA ALA A 262 -12.77 -0.77 -39.77
C ALA A 262 -13.19 -0.12 -38.42
N GLU A 263 -14.09 -0.74 -37.66
CA GLU A 263 -14.51 -0.26 -36.33
C GLU A 263 -13.54 -0.68 -35.21
N SER A 264 -12.87 -1.84 -35.32
CA SER A 264 -12.03 -2.39 -34.24
C SER A 264 -10.55 -2.03 -34.34
N ILE A 265 -10.05 -1.73 -35.54
CA ILE A 265 -8.66 -1.26 -35.75
C ILE A 265 -8.36 0.06 -35.01
N PRO A 266 -9.23 1.10 -35.02
CA PRO A 266 -8.99 2.32 -34.25
C PRO A 266 -8.85 2.08 -32.74
N ASP A 267 -9.70 1.22 -32.17
CA ASP A 267 -9.66 0.86 -30.74
C ASP A 267 -8.40 0.07 -30.38
N LEU A 268 -7.99 -0.87 -31.24
CA LEU A 268 -6.74 -1.62 -31.09
C LEU A 268 -5.53 -0.69 -31.10
N LEU A 269 -5.44 0.20 -32.09
CA LEU A 269 -4.38 1.19 -32.23
C LEU A 269 -4.34 2.17 -31.05
N SER A 270 -5.51 2.64 -30.59
CA SER A 270 -5.68 3.46 -29.38
C SER A 270 -5.19 2.74 -28.11
N SER A 271 -5.51 1.46 -27.97
CA SER A 271 -5.06 0.62 -26.85
C SER A 271 -3.53 0.45 -26.84
N VAL A 272 -2.92 0.24 -28.01
CA VAL A 272 -1.47 0.13 -28.14
C VAL A 272 -0.78 1.47 -27.83
N GLY A 273 -1.28 2.60 -28.35
CA GLY A 273 -0.75 3.93 -28.01
C GLY A 273 -0.83 4.26 -26.51
N ARG A 274 -1.89 3.80 -25.82
CA ARG A 274 -2.02 3.94 -24.36
C ARG A 274 -0.90 3.28 -23.55
N ILE A 275 -0.12 2.33 -24.09
CA ILE A 275 1.05 1.75 -23.41
C ILE A 275 2.09 2.84 -23.09
N GLN A 276 2.34 3.76 -24.02
CA GLN A 276 3.27 4.88 -23.81
C GLN A 276 2.75 5.84 -22.71
N ASN A 277 1.44 6.08 -22.67
CA ASN A 277 0.79 6.89 -21.62
C ASN A 277 0.88 6.23 -20.22
N VAL A 278 0.81 4.90 -20.12
CA VAL A 278 1.03 4.16 -18.86
C VAL A 278 2.46 4.33 -18.35
N ILE A 279 3.44 4.45 -19.24
CA ILE A 279 4.85 4.66 -18.89
C ILE A 279 5.07 6.11 -18.46
N ILE A 280 4.69 7.08 -19.29
CA ILE A 280 4.88 8.52 -19.03
C ILE A 280 4.20 8.95 -17.72
N HIS A 281 2.91 8.64 -17.57
CA HIS A 281 2.12 9.05 -16.40
C HIS A 281 2.16 8.01 -15.26
N ARG A 282 2.96 6.93 -15.41
CA ARG A 282 3.15 5.86 -14.42
C ARG A 282 1.86 5.20 -13.93
N LEU A 283 0.84 5.15 -14.79
CA LEU A 283 -0.53 4.75 -14.49
C LEU A 283 -0.58 3.38 -13.83
N ASN A 284 -1.33 3.27 -12.73
CA ASN A 284 -1.40 2.05 -11.92
C ASN A 284 -2.41 1.07 -12.52
N LEU A 285 -1.97 -0.13 -12.86
CA LEU A 285 -2.77 -1.13 -13.56
C LEU A 285 -3.09 -2.34 -12.68
N ASN A 286 -4.32 -2.84 -12.81
CA ASN A 286 -4.73 -4.16 -12.33
C ASN A 286 -4.30 -5.27 -13.32
N PHE A 287 -4.57 -6.52 -12.98
CA PHE A 287 -4.18 -7.69 -13.78
C PHE A 287 -5.00 -7.85 -15.08
N GLU A 288 -6.27 -7.45 -15.09
CA GLU A 288 -7.15 -7.46 -16.26
C GLU A 288 -6.62 -6.48 -17.33
N GLU A 289 -6.27 -5.25 -16.93
CA GLU A 289 -5.70 -4.22 -17.81
C GLU A 289 -4.36 -4.66 -18.44
N VAL A 290 -3.47 -5.29 -17.68
CA VAL A 290 -2.17 -5.75 -18.21
C VAL A 290 -2.32 -6.91 -19.19
N ASN A 291 -3.24 -7.85 -18.93
CA ASN A 291 -3.54 -8.89 -19.90
C ASN A 291 -4.15 -8.32 -21.19
N GLN A 292 -5.01 -7.30 -21.10
CA GLN A 292 -5.53 -6.60 -22.29
C GLN A 292 -4.43 -5.90 -23.11
N PHE A 293 -3.49 -5.20 -22.47
CA PHE A 293 -2.34 -4.61 -23.19
C PHE A 293 -1.47 -5.67 -23.88
N LEU A 294 -1.27 -6.83 -23.25
CA LEU A 294 -0.49 -7.93 -23.84
C LEU A 294 -1.21 -8.61 -25.01
N LEU A 295 -2.52 -8.81 -24.91
CA LEU A 295 -3.34 -9.36 -26.01
C LEU A 295 -3.38 -8.39 -27.20
N ASN A 296 -3.60 -7.10 -26.95
CA ASN A 296 -3.65 -6.08 -27.99
C ASN A 296 -2.29 -5.85 -28.66
N ALA A 297 -1.19 -5.94 -27.91
CA ALA A 297 0.15 -5.97 -28.50
C ALA A 297 0.39 -7.22 -29.38
N GLU A 298 -0.07 -8.40 -28.95
CA GLU A 298 0.03 -9.62 -29.76
C GLU A 298 -0.78 -9.52 -31.07
N GLU A 299 -2.01 -8.98 -31.01
CA GLU A 299 -2.87 -8.76 -32.17
C GLU A 299 -2.25 -7.75 -33.16
N PHE A 300 -1.79 -6.61 -32.65
CA PHE A 300 -1.18 -5.58 -33.48
C PHE A 300 0.12 -6.03 -34.17
N ILE A 301 0.98 -6.79 -33.47
CA ILE A 301 2.21 -7.35 -34.07
C ILE A 301 1.87 -8.42 -35.14
N ARG A 302 0.70 -9.07 -35.04
CA ARG A 302 0.18 -9.98 -36.07
C ARG A 302 -0.26 -9.23 -37.33
N LEU A 303 -0.86 -8.03 -37.19
CA LEU A 303 -1.18 -7.15 -38.32
C LEU A 303 0.07 -6.61 -39.03
N LEU A 304 1.17 -6.40 -38.29
CA LEU A 304 2.47 -6.00 -38.83
C LEU A 304 3.25 -7.14 -39.53
N ASP A 305 2.72 -8.37 -39.54
CA ASP A 305 3.36 -9.61 -40.03
C ASP A 305 4.85 -9.69 -39.66
N THR A 306 5.15 -9.63 -38.35
CA THR A 306 6.53 -9.72 -37.84
C THR A 306 6.70 -10.91 -36.89
N PRO A 307 6.90 -12.14 -37.41
CA PRO A 307 6.83 -13.37 -36.62
C PRO A 307 7.83 -13.41 -35.46
N LEU A 308 9.03 -12.84 -35.61
CA LEU A 308 10.06 -12.78 -34.57
C LEU A 308 9.58 -12.01 -33.32
N TYR A 309 8.92 -10.86 -33.50
CA TYR A 309 8.37 -10.08 -32.39
C TYR A 309 7.07 -10.69 -31.87
N LEU A 310 6.27 -11.31 -32.75
CA LEU A 310 5.04 -12.00 -32.39
C LEU A 310 5.31 -13.14 -31.41
N ASP A 311 6.32 -13.97 -31.69
CA ASP A 311 6.68 -15.10 -30.83
C ASP A 311 7.39 -14.65 -29.53
N ALA A 312 8.03 -13.47 -29.53
CA ALA A 312 8.53 -12.85 -28.30
C ALA A 312 7.38 -12.36 -27.40
N VAL A 313 6.38 -11.67 -27.94
CA VAL A 313 5.22 -11.18 -27.15
C VAL A 313 4.32 -12.33 -26.69
N LYS A 314 4.11 -13.38 -27.49
CA LYS A 314 3.41 -14.60 -27.04
C LYS A 314 4.05 -15.23 -25.81
N GLN A 315 5.37 -15.45 -25.84
CA GLN A 315 6.12 -16.02 -24.72
C GLN A 315 6.10 -15.10 -23.49
N LEU A 316 6.21 -13.78 -23.69
CA LEU A 316 6.10 -12.79 -22.63
C LEU A 316 4.70 -12.85 -21.98
N ARG A 317 3.63 -12.84 -22.79
CA ARG A 317 2.25 -12.94 -22.30
C ARG A 317 2.02 -14.22 -21.52
N GLN A 318 2.38 -15.39 -22.06
CA GLN A 318 2.19 -16.69 -21.40
C GLN A 318 2.82 -16.72 -20.00
N ARG A 319 4.08 -16.30 -19.87
CA ARG A 319 4.79 -16.25 -18.58
C ARG A 319 4.15 -15.28 -17.58
N ILE A 320 3.60 -14.17 -18.06
CA ILE A 320 2.91 -13.18 -17.21
C ILE A 320 1.56 -13.73 -16.78
N GLU A 321 0.80 -14.33 -17.69
CA GLU A 321 -0.49 -14.97 -17.44
C GLU A 321 -0.36 -16.07 -16.38
N GLU A 322 0.68 -16.91 -16.44
CA GLU A 322 1.06 -17.87 -15.40
C GLU A 322 1.33 -17.21 -14.04
N VAL A 323 2.17 -16.16 -14.00
CA VAL A 323 2.52 -15.45 -12.75
C VAL A 323 1.32 -14.76 -12.12
N LEU A 324 0.47 -14.10 -12.91
CA LEU A 324 -0.75 -13.45 -12.43
C LEU A 324 -1.78 -14.48 -11.94
N LEU A 325 -1.89 -15.63 -12.61
CA LEU A 325 -2.79 -16.72 -12.24
C LEU A 325 -2.33 -17.45 -10.96
N MET A 326 -1.02 -17.52 -10.69
CA MET A 326 -0.50 -17.95 -9.38
C MET A 326 -0.82 -16.92 -8.29
N ALA A 327 -0.44 -15.66 -8.49
CA ALA A 327 -0.67 -14.59 -7.51
C ALA A 327 -2.15 -14.42 -7.13
N ASN A 328 -3.08 -14.61 -8.07
CA ASN A 328 -4.52 -14.62 -7.83
C ASN A 328 -4.98 -15.76 -6.90
N ARG A 329 -4.37 -16.96 -6.99
CA ARG A 329 -4.67 -18.09 -6.09
C ARG A 329 -4.17 -17.82 -4.69
N ASP A 330 -2.95 -17.30 -4.57
CA ASP A 330 -2.32 -16.98 -3.29
C ASP A 330 -3.11 -15.89 -2.56
N ALA A 331 -3.48 -14.81 -3.26
CA ALA A 331 -4.34 -13.75 -2.73
C ALA A 331 -5.70 -14.28 -2.27
N ALA A 332 -6.38 -15.12 -3.07
CA ALA A 332 -7.64 -15.75 -2.68
C ALA A 332 -7.49 -16.66 -1.45
N SER A 333 -6.38 -17.41 -1.34
CA SER A 333 -6.10 -18.24 -0.17
C SER A 333 -5.91 -17.39 1.11
N ILE A 334 -5.15 -16.30 1.01
CA ILE A 334 -4.91 -15.35 2.12
C ILE A 334 -6.22 -14.70 2.58
N HIS A 335 -7.09 -14.29 1.65
CA HIS A 335 -8.41 -13.75 2.00
C HIS A 335 -9.28 -14.78 2.73
N ASN A 336 -9.42 -16.00 2.19
CA ASN A 336 -10.22 -17.06 2.84
C ASN A 336 -9.70 -17.41 4.25
N GLU A 337 -8.37 -17.41 4.47
CA GLU A 337 -7.79 -17.64 5.79
C GLU A 337 -8.03 -16.47 6.75
N ALA A 338 -7.96 -15.23 6.27
CA ALA A 338 -8.26 -14.03 7.05
C ALA A 338 -9.74 -13.98 7.46
N ASP A 339 -10.66 -14.18 6.52
CA ASP A 339 -12.10 -14.18 6.76
C ASP A 339 -12.51 -15.28 7.77
N GLY A 340 -11.91 -16.46 7.66
CA GLY A 340 -12.11 -17.56 8.62
C GLY A 340 -11.68 -17.20 10.05
N LYS A 341 -10.53 -16.52 10.21
CA LYS A 341 -10.04 -16.04 11.52
C LYS A 341 -10.90 -14.91 12.08
N VAL A 342 -11.39 -14.01 11.23
CA VAL A 342 -12.32 -12.94 11.64
C VAL A 342 -13.62 -13.54 12.17
N ALA A 343 -14.21 -14.50 11.46
CA ALA A 343 -15.41 -15.20 11.91
C ALA A 343 -15.21 -15.98 13.22
N GLU A 344 -14.03 -16.58 13.45
CA GLU A 344 -13.72 -17.20 14.74
C GLU A 344 -13.66 -16.15 15.88
N ILE A 345 -12.98 -15.02 15.65
CA ILE A 345 -12.89 -13.93 16.62
C ILE A 345 -14.28 -13.36 16.95
N GLU A 346 -15.18 -13.25 15.98
CA GLU A 346 -16.56 -12.80 16.19
C GLU A 346 -17.38 -13.82 17.02
N ALA A 347 -17.28 -15.11 16.72
CA ALA A 347 -17.90 -16.16 17.53
C ALA A 347 -17.37 -16.21 18.98
N GLN A 348 -16.07 -15.95 19.17
CA GLN A 348 -15.47 -15.82 20.50
C GLN A 348 -15.99 -14.58 21.25
N ARG A 349 -16.12 -13.42 20.56
CA ARG A 349 -16.68 -12.18 21.13
C ARG A 349 -18.14 -12.36 21.56
N GLU A 350 -18.98 -12.98 20.74
CA GLU A 350 -20.37 -13.26 21.14
C GLU A 350 -20.43 -14.15 22.38
N ARG A 351 -19.60 -15.20 22.45
CA ARG A 351 -19.54 -16.10 23.61
C ARG A 351 -19.17 -15.32 24.88
N LEU A 352 -18.15 -14.46 24.82
CA LEU A 352 -17.74 -13.64 25.95
C LEU A 352 -18.84 -12.66 26.39
N ASN A 353 -19.57 -12.03 25.45
CA ASN A 353 -20.71 -11.18 25.81
C ASN A 353 -21.83 -11.99 26.51
N ARG A 354 -22.15 -13.20 26.02
CA ARG A 354 -23.14 -14.08 26.66
C ARG A 354 -22.73 -14.51 28.07
N GLU A 355 -21.43 -14.72 28.31
CA GLU A 355 -20.87 -15.01 29.64
C GLU A 355 -20.89 -13.76 30.55
N GLU A 356 -20.53 -12.58 30.04
CA GLU A 356 -20.57 -11.31 30.79
C GLU A 356 -22.00 -10.94 31.21
N GLU A 357 -22.98 -11.11 30.32
CA GLU A 357 -24.40 -10.98 30.65
C GLU A 357 -24.85 -11.96 31.75
N GLY A 358 -24.36 -13.19 31.72
CA GLY A 358 -24.62 -14.19 32.76
C GLY A 358 -24.14 -13.72 34.14
N VAL A 359 -22.90 -13.21 34.21
CA VAL A 359 -22.31 -12.64 35.42
C VAL A 359 -23.08 -11.38 35.87
N LYS A 360 -23.47 -10.49 34.95
CA LYS A 360 -24.29 -9.31 35.23
C LYS A 360 -25.65 -9.69 35.84
N ARG A 361 -26.37 -10.67 35.25
CA ARG A 361 -27.65 -11.17 35.75
C ARG A 361 -27.52 -11.77 37.16
N HIS A 362 -26.58 -12.69 37.35
CA HIS A 362 -26.39 -13.35 38.64
C HIS A 362 -26.01 -12.36 39.76
N ARG A 363 -25.25 -11.30 39.45
CA ARG A 363 -24.94 -10.24 40.41
C ARG A 363 -26.19 -9.45 40.84
N VAL A 364 -27.11 -9.16 39.92
CA VAL A 364 -28.37 -8.46 40.24
C VAL A 364 -29.27 -9.36 41.08
N GLU A 365 -29.48 -10.61 40.65
CA GLU A 365 -30.24 -11.63 41.37
C GLU A 365 -29.75 -11.83 42.82
N ASN A 366 -28.44 -11.90 43.04
CA ASN A 366 -27.88 -11.99 44.40
C ASN A 366 -28.16 -10.74 45.25
N LEU A 367 -28.12 -9.55 44.66
CA LEU A 367 -28.39 -8.28 45.39
C LEU A 367 -29.87 -8.11 45.73
N ASP A 368 -30.77 -8.57 44.85
CA ASP A 368 -32.20 -8.57 45.12
C ASP A 368 -32.56 -9.64 46.19
N ASN A 369 -32.02 -10.86 46.10
CA ASN A 369 -32.18 -11.89 47.15
C ASN A 369 -31.70 -11.41 48.55
N ILE A 370 -30.63 -10.61 48.61
CA ILE A 370 -30.16 -9.99 49.86
C ILE A 370 -31.16 -8.95 50.38
N ARG A 371 -31.72 -8.11 49.49
CA ARG A 371 -32.75 -7.12 49.85
C ARG A 371 -34.00 -7.80 50.40
N ASP A 372 -34.47 -8.84 49.73
CA ASP A 372 -35.65 -9.61 50.12
C ASP A 372 -35.45 -10.36 51.45
N SER A 373 -34.21 -10.73 51.81
CA SER A 373 -33.92 -11.21 53.17
C SER A 373 -34.02 -10.08 54.20
N ILE A 374 -33.32 -8.97 53.97
CA ILE A 374 -33.30 -7.81 54.88
C ILE A 374 -34.72 -7.30 55.15
N GLU A 375 -35.58 -7.23 54.12
CA GLU A 375 -36.97 -6.80 54.26
C GLU A 375 -37.78 -7.77 55.15
N ARG A 376 -37.67 -9.09 54.91
CA ARG A 376 -38.32 -10.11 55.75
C ARG A 376 -37.83 -10.08 57.19
N ASP A 377 -36.52 -9.93 57.40
CA ASP A 377 -35.89 -9.89 58.73
C ASP A 377 -36.32 -8.64 59.51
N ILE A 378 -36.44 -7.48 58.84
CA ILE A 378 -37.00 -6.25 59.42
C ILE A 378 -38.47 -6.45 59.82
N PHE A 379 -39.31 -6.98 58.93
CA PHE A 379 -40.72 -7.22 59.26
C PHE A 379 -40.91 -8.24 60.40
N ALA A 380 -40.08 -9.27 60.46
CA ALA A 380 -40.08 -10.23 61.57
C ALA A 380 -39.71 -9.56 62.91
N ALA A 381 -38.69 -8.70 62.92
CA ALA A 381 -38.29 -7.94 64.11
C ALA A 381 -39.39 -6.94 64.55
N MET A 382 -40.07 -6.29 63.61
CA MET A 382 -41.23 -5.42 63.90
C MET A 382 -42.38 -6.19 64.55
N GLY A 383 -42.66 -7.42 64.10
CA GLY A 383 -43.65 -8.31 64.72
C GLY A 383 -43.29 -8.64 66.18
N GLN A 384 -42.07 -9.12 66.42
CA GLN A 384 -41.57 -9.44 67.76
C GLN A 384 -41.62 -8.24 68.72
N ALA A 385 -41.33 -7.03 68.22
CA ALA A 385 -41.43 -5.80 69.00
C ALA A 385 -42.89 -5.47 69.41
N LYS A 386 -43.87 -5.72 68.53
CA LYS A 386 -45.31 -5.57 68.82
C LYS A 386 -45.79 -6.58 69.86
N ASP A 387 -45.40 -7.84 69.73
CA ASP A 387 -45.73 -8.90 70.70
C ASP A 387 -45.14 -8.63 72.09
N THR A 388 -43.98 -7.97 72.15
CA THR A 388 -43.31 -7.58 73.41
C THR A 388 -43.95 -6.35 74.07
N LEU A 389 -44.69 -5.51 73.33
CA LEU A 389 -45.29 -4.27 73.81
C LEU A 389 -46.80 -4.15 73.48
N PRO A 390 -47.65 -5.10 73.92
CA PRO A 390 -49.05 -5.21 73.49
C PRO A 390 -49.99 -4.06 73.92
N GLY A 391 -49.49 -3.07 74.66
CA GLY A 391 -50.23 -1.87 75.06
C GLY A 391 -50.06 -0.65 74.15
N ILE A 392 -49.16 -0.71 73.15
CA ILE A 392 -48.92 0.38 72.20
C ILE A 392 -49.55 0.01 70.86
N GLY A 393 -50.49 0.83 70.38
CA GLY A 393 -51.31 0.57 69.18
C GLY A 393 -50.55 0.67 67.86
N LEU A 394 -49.57 -0.21 67.64
CA LEU A 394 -48.86 -0.39 66.38
C LEU A 394 -49.80 -1.05 65.36
N ALA A 395 -50.08 -0.34 64.27
CA ALA A 395 -51.02 -0.76 63.23
C ALA A 395 -50.64 -2.13 62.60
N ASP A 396 -51.62 -2.77 61.96
CA ASP A 396 -51.39 -4.02 61.24
C ASP A 396 -50.79 -3.74 59.86
N ASN A 397 -49.60 -4.29 59.59
CA ASN A 397 -49.03 -4.34 58.25
C ASN A 397 -49.91 -5.24 57.36
N ARG A 398 -50.19 -4.80 56.14
CA ARG A 398 -51.15 -5.44 55.23
C ARG A 398 -50.73 -5.28 53.77
#